data_AF-A0A397AJL5-F1
#
_entry.id   AF-A0A397AJL5-F1
#
_cell.length_a   1.000
_cell.length_b   1.000
_cell.length_c   1.000
_cell.angle_alpha   90.00
_cell.angle_beta   90.00
_cell.angle_gamma   90.00
#
_symmetry.space_group_name_H-M   'P 1'
#
loop_
_entity.id
_entity.type
_entity.pdbx_description
1 polymer ?
#
loop_
_entity_poly.entity_id
_entity_poly.type
_entity_poly.pdbx_seq_one_letter_code
_entity_poly.pdbx_strand_id
1 'polypeptide(L)'
;MQAKTRSGQSNLEQGEVALLEFSLRIRQLIQYKNITDIYNADQTGINFGYIPKQTIDRLGAKTVWIGCSGHEEDLMTAMILGDVKGTKYPLFLVLKSKA
;
A
#
# COMPACT_ATOMS: atom_id res chain seq x y z
N MET A 1 -21.82 12.27 -2.57
CA MET A 1 -21.76 11.24 -3.62
C MET A 1 -20.37 11.32 -4.26
N GLN A 2 -19.47 10.37 -4.01
CA GLN A 2 -18.11 10.43 -4.56
C GLN A 2 -18.16 10.03 -6.03
N ALA A 3 -17.72 10.92 -6.93
CA ALA A 3 -17.78 10.69 -8.36
C ALA A 3 -16.88 9.51 -8.78
N LYS A 4 -17.38 8.66 -9.67
CA LYS A 4 -16.64 7.52 -10.23
C LYS A 4 -15.49 8.05 -11.08
N THR A 5 -14.24 7.83 -10.65
CA THR A 5 -13.05 8.37 -11.35
C THR A 5 -12.38 7.35 -12.28
N ARG A 6 -12.71 6.06 -12.14
CA ARG A 6 -12.18 4.96 -12.96
C ARG A 6 -13.27 3.94 -13.31
N SER A 7 -13.16 3.31 -14.48
CA SER A 7 -14.17 2.38 -15.03
C SER A 7 -14.50 1.20 -14.09
N GLY A 8 -13.52 0.72 -13.32
CA GLY A 8 -13.67 -0.37 -12.36
C GLY A 8 -14.16 0.02 -10.96
N GLN A 9 -14.39 1.30 -10.67
CA GLN A 9 -14.84 1.74 -9.35
C GLN A 9 -16.37 1.53 -9.23
N SER A 10 -16.80 0.74 -8.24
CA SER A 10 -18.21 0.51 -7.93
C SER A 10 -18.88 1.78 -7.40
N ASN A 11 -20.20 1.89 -7.58
CA ASN A 11 -20.97 2.87 -6.81
C ASN A 11 -20.88 2.53 -5.31
N LEU A 12 -20.90 3.54 -4.45
CA LEU A 12 -20.67 3.41 -3.00
C LEU A 12 -21.67 2.43 -2.36
N GLU A 13 -22.96 2.54 -2.67
CA GLU A 13 -24.01 1.66 -2.14
C GLU A 13 -23.81 0.19 -2.54
N GLN A 14 -23.42 -0.06 -3.79
CA GLN A 14 -23.12 -1.42 -4.27
C GLN A 14 -21.87 -1.98 -3.58
N GLY A 15 -20.88 -1.12 -3.30
CA GLY A 15 -19.69 -1.49 -2.55
C GLY A 15 -20.00 -1.87 -1.10
N GLU A 16 -20.89 -1.14 -0.43
CA GLU A 16 -21.30 -1.42 0.94
C GLU A 16 -22.06 -2.74 1.06
N VAL A 17 -22.98 -3.02 0.13
CA VAL A 17 -23.70 -4.31 0.08
C VAL A 17 -22.71 -5.46 -0.14
N ALA A 18 -21.81 -5.35 -1.12
CA ALA A 18 -20.82 -6.37 -1.41
C ALA A 18 -19.87 -6.61 -0.21
N LEU A 19 -19.47 -5.54 0.49
CA LEU A 19 -18.64 -5.63 1.68
C LEU A 19 -19.37 -6.33 2.83
N LEU A 20 -20.65 -6.05 3.04
CA LEU A 20 -21.46 -6.68 4.08
C LEU A 20 -21.62 -8.18 3.80
N GLU A 21 -22.02 -8.56 2.59
CA GLU A 21 -22.18 -9.96 2.18
C GLU A 21 -20.87 -10.74 2.34
N PHE A 22 -19.76 -10.17 1.87
CA PHE A 22 -18.44 -10.78 2.00
C PHE A 22 -18.03 -10.96 3.47
N SER A 23 -18.18 -9.91 4.28
CA SER A 23 -17.80 -9.92 5.69
C SER A 23 -18.57 -10.98 6.49
N LEU A 24 -19.89 -11.10 6.27
CA LEU A 24 -20.72 -12.11 6.91
C LEU A 24 -20.28 -13.53 6.55
N ARG A 25 -20.07 -13.78 5.25
CA ARG A 25 -19.61 -15.08 4.76
C ARG A 25 -18.27 -15.48 5.36
N ILE A 26 -17.30 -14.57 5.41
CA ILE A 26 -15.97 -14.84 5.96
C ILE A 26 -16.04 -15.12 7.47
N ARG A 27 -16.83 -14.35 8.23
CA ARG A 27 -17.00 -14.59 9.68
C ARG A 27 -17.60 -15.96 9.97
N GLN A 28 -18.63 -16.35 9.22
CA GLN A 28 -19.24 -17.67 9.34
C GLN A 28 -18.24 -18.79 9.03
N LEU A 29 -17.44 -18.61 7.96
CA LEU A 29 -16.42 -19.58 7.58
C LEU A 29 -15.34 -19.73 8.66
N ILE A 30 -14.87 -18.62 9.23
CA ILE A 30 -13.87 -18.62 10.32
C ILE A 30 -14.39 -19.42 11.51
N GLN A 31 -15.63 -19.20 11.93
CA GLN A 31 -16.25 -19.92 13.04
C GLN A 31 -16.44 -21.41 12.71
N TYR A 32 -17.01 -21.72 11.55
CA TYR A 32 -17.32 -23.08 11.12
C TYR A 32 -16.06 -23.95 10.96
N LYS A 33 -14.98 -23.38 10.44
CA LYS A 33 -13.70 -24.07 10.21
C LYS A 33 -12.71 -23.92 11.36
N ASN A 34 -13.08 -23.21 12.42
CA ASN A 34 -12.20 -22.88 13.54
C ASN A 34 -10.84 -22.29 13.07
N ILE A 35 -10.90 -21.32 12.17
CA ILE A 35 -9.69 -20.68 11.61
C ILE A 35 -9.11 -19.74 12.65
N THR A 36 -7.91 -20.06 13.12
CA THR A 36 -7.18 -19.25 14.11
C THR A 36 -6.11 -18.37 13.48
N ASP A 37 -5.60 -18.75 12.31
CA ASP A 37 -4.48 -18.09 11.65
C ASP A 37 -4.96 -17.46 10.35
N ILE A 38 -4.96 -16.13 10.32
CA ILE A 38 -5.36 -15.31 9.17
C ILE A 38 -4.19 -14.40 8.85
N TYR A 39 -3.82 -14.37 7.57
CA TYR A 39 -2.73 -13.55 7.06
C TYR A 39 -3.28 -12.55 6.05
N ASN A 40 -2.87 -11.30 6.18
CA ASN A 40 -3.05 -10.28 5.15
C ASN A 40 -1.74 -10.14 4.38
N ALA A 41 -1.82 -10.23 3.06
CA ALA A 41 -0.70 -9.99 2.15
C ALA A 41 -1.09 -8.87 1.18
N ASP A 42 -0.22 -7.87 1.05
CA ASP A 42 -0.47 -6.74 0.16
C ASP A 42 0.82 -6.27 -0.53
N GLN A 43 0.65 -5.68 -1.72
CA GLN A 43 1.71 -5.13 -2.54
C GLN A 43 1.65 -3.59 -2.47
N THR A 44 2.70 -2.96 -1.97
CA THR A 44 2.79 -1.50 -1.91
C THR A 44 4.02 -0.97 -2.64
N GLY A 45 3.86 0.11 -3.39
CA GLY A 45 4.95 0.78 -4.08
C GLY A 45 5.72 1.69 -3.12
N ILE A 46 7.04 1.53 -3.06
CA ILE A 46 7.95 2.43 -2.37
C ILE A 46 8.49 3.44 -3.39
N ASN A 47 8.22 4.73 -3.16
CA ASN A 47 8.72 5.82 -3.99
C ASN A 47 9.91 6.50 -3.29
N PHE A 48 11.04 6.62 -3.99
CA PHE A 48 12.27 7.25 -3.48
C PHE A 48 12.28 8.79 -3.56
N GLY A 49 11.29 9.41 -4.20
CA GLY A 49 11.27 10.84 -4.53
C GLY A 49 10.91 11.81 -3.38
N TYR A 50 10.55 11.32 -2.20
CA TYR A 50 9.97 12.17 -1.14
C TYR A 50 10.92 12.45 0.03
N ILE A 51 12.19 12.77 -0.24
CA ILE A 51 13.06 13.39 0.77
C ILE A 51 13.41 14.80 0.33
N PRO A 52 12.77 15.85 0.89
CA PRO A 52 13.26 17.21 0.72
C PRO A 52 14.65 17.30 1.35
N LYS A 53 15.70 17.34 0.53
CA LYS A 53 17.07 17.61 1.00
C LYS A 53 17.20 19.10 1.32
N GLN A 54 16.81 19.49 2.53
CA GLN A 54 17.23 20.79 3.06
C GLN A 54 18.72 20.74 3.34
N THR A 55 19.52 21.43 2.53
CA THR A 55 20.91 21.74 2.89
C THR A 55 20.88 23.05 3.66
N ILE A 56 21.00 22.98 4.99
CA ILE A 56 21.13 24.18 5.83
C ILE A 56 22.62 24.54 5.87
N ASP A 57 23.02 25.58 5.16
CA ASP A 57 24.33 26.22 5.30
C ASP A 57 24.27 27.35 6.34
N ARG A 58 25.42 27.73 6.90
CA ARG A 58 25.60 28.80 7.91
C ARG A 58 25.08 30.17 7.46
N LEU A 59 24.81 30.36 6.16
CA LEU A 59 24.35 31.62 5.55
C LEU A 59 22.82 31.73 5.39
N GLY A 60 22.05 30.76 5.91
CA GLY A 60 20.59 30.75 5.85
C GLY A 60 20.03 29.73 4.85
N ALA A 61 18.80 29.28 5.11
CA ALA A 61 18.16 28.20 4.36
C ALA A 61 17.82 28.64 2.91
N LYS A 62 18.60 28.19 1.93
CA LYS A 62 18.15 28.13 0.53
C LYS A 62 17.51 26.78 0.29
N THR A 63 16.19 26.76 0.11
CA THR A 63 15.49 25.58 -0.40
C THR A 63 15.89 25.37 -1.85
N VAL A 64 16.83 24.46 -2.11
CA VAL A 64 17.16 24.01 -3.46
C VAL A 64 16.29 22.80 -3.77
N TRP A 65 15.40 22.94 -4.76
CA TRP A 65 14.70 21.82 -5.35
C TRP A 65 15.70 21.02 -6.19
N ILE A 66 16.23 19.94 -5.62
CA ILE A 66 17.03 18.99 -6.38
C ILE A 66 16.04 18.13 -7.15
N GLY A 67 15.88 18.39 -8.45
CA GLY A 67 15.17 17.49 -9.34
C GLY A 67 15.81 16.11 -9.27
N CYS A 68 15.02 15.09 -8.93
CA CYS A 68 15.51 13.72 -8.92
C CYS A 68 15.92 13.33 -10.34
N SER A 69 17.10 12.72 -10.46
CA SER A 69 17.76 12.41 -11.73
C SER A 69 17.02 11.30 -12.49
N GLY A 70 15.93 11.59 -13.18
CA GLY A 70 15.34 10.80 -14.28
C GLY A 70 14.96 9.33 -14.00
N HIS A 71 15.26 8.81 -12.81
CA HIS A 71 14.83 7.53 -12.26
C HIS A 71 13.59 7.77 -11.39
N GLU A 72 12.66 8.57 -11.90
CA GLU A 72 11.38 8.90 -11.23
C GLU A 72 10.46 7.68 -11.07
N GLU A 73 10.84 6.52 -11.62
CA GLU A 73 9.96 5.37 -11.82
C GLU A 73 10.60 4.02 -11.40
N ASP A 74 11.71 4.02 -10.64
CA ASP A 74 12.16 2.78 -9.98
C ASP A 74 11.25 2.52 -8.76
N LEU A 75 9.99 2.16 -9.03
CA LEU A 75 9.02 1.71 -8.06
C LEU A 75 9.50 0.37 -7.49
N MET A 76 10.31 0.44 -6.45
CA MET A 76 10.59 -0.72 -5.62
C MET A 76 9.27 -1.14 -4.99
N THR A 77 8.90 -2.39 -5.17
CA THR A 77 7.65 -2.90 -4.62
C THR A 77 7.95 -3.66 -3.34
N ALA A 78 7.24 -3.35 -2.26
CA ALA A 78 7.25 -4.19 -1.06
C ALA A 78 6.03 -5.11 -1.07
N MET A 79 6.28 -6.40 -0.87
CA MET A 79 5.26 -7.37 -0.48
C MET A 79 5.28 -7.47 1.05
N ILE A 80 4.15 -7.10 1.66
CA ILE A 80 3.99 -7.03 3.11
C ILE A 80 3.08 -8.18 3.55
N LEU A 81 3.48 -8.89 4.61
CA LEU A 81 2.70 -9.96 5.22
C LEU A 81 2.52 -9.67 6.71
N GLY A 82 1.27 -9.75 7.19
CA GLY A 82 0.93 -9.63 8.61
C GLY A 82 -0.11 -10.64 9.02
N ASP A 83 -0.08 -11.08 10.28
CA ASP A 83 -1.10 -11.99 10.83
C ASP A 83 -2.09 -11.29 11.78
N VAL A 84 -3.14 -12.02 12.13
CA VAL A 84 -4.18 -11.59 13.08
C VAL A 84 -3.68 -11.34 14.50
N LYS A 85 -2.50 -11.87 14.87
CA LYS A 85 -1.85 -11.65 16.18
C LYS A 85 -1.06 -10.34 16.20
N GLY A 86 -0.97 -9.65 15.07
CA GLY A 86 -0.21 -8.41 14.90
C GLY A 86 1.25 -8.63 14.53
N THR A 87 1.67 -9.88 14.25
CA THR A 87 3.03 -10.16 13.79
C THR A 87 3.21 -9.60 12.40
N LYS A 88 4.27 -8.80 12.22
CA LYS A 88 4.74 -8.35 10.92
C LYS A 88 5.87 -9.27 10.50
N TYR A 89 5.70 -9.94 9.37
CA TYR A 89 6.72 -10.82 8.83
C TYR A 89 7.76 -10.01 8.07
N PRO A 90 8.97 -10.56 7.84
CA PRO A 90 10.00 -9.89 7.06
C PRO A 90 9.48 -9.38 5.71
N LEU A 91 9.83 -8.15 5.38
CA LEU A 91 9.47 -7.51 4.12
C LEU A 91 10.15 -8.22 2.95
N PHE A 92 9.41 -8.47 1.88
CA PHE A 92 9.97 -8.91 0.62
C PHE A 92 10.02 -7.74 -0.34
N LEU A 93 11.22 -7.50 -0.88
CA LEU A 93 11.46 -6.39 -1.80
C LEU A 93 11.55 -6.93 -3.22
N VAL A 94 10.60 -6.52 -4.04
CA VAL A 94 10.51 -6.88 -5.45
C VAL A 94 11.11 -5.74 -6.27
N LEU A 95 12.27 -6.02 -6.86
CA LEU A 95 13.00 -5.14 -7.75
C LEU A 95 12.80 -5.62 -9.18
N LYS A 96 12.46 -4.71 -10.09
CA LYS A 96 12.50 -5.02 -11.52
C LYS A 96 13.96 -5.00 -11.99
N SER A 97 14.42 -6.08 -12.63
CA SER A 97 15.67 -6.07 -13.39
C SER A 97 15.41 -5.66 -14.83
N LYS A 98 16.41 -5.09 -15.51
CA LYS A 98 16.39 -4.99 -16.97
C LYS A 98 16.45 -6.42 -17.55
N ALA A 99 15.65 -6.67 -18.59
CA ALA A 99 15.71 -7.91 -19.38
C ALA A 99 16.95 -7.92 -20.28
#